data_AF-A0AAP7FR14-F1
#
_entry.id   AF-A0AAP7FR14-F1
#
_cell.length_a   1.000
_cell.length_b   1.000
_cell.length_c   1.000
_cell.angle_alpha   90.00
_cell.angle_beta   90.00
_cell.angle_gamma   90.00
#
_symmetry.space_group_name_H-M   'P 1'
#
loop_
_entity.id
_entity.type
_entity.pdbx_description
1 polymer ?
#
loop_
_entity_poly.entity_id
_entity_poly.type
_entity_poly.pdbx_seq_one_letter_code
_entity_poly.pdbx_strand_id
1 'polypeptide(L)'
;MATVIGVVVIGRNEGTRLERCLRSLMQGVGKVMYVDSGSTDGSPQLARSLGVEVLALDMRVPFTAARARNEGFSALQRLLPSMQLVQFVDGDCEVDARWLATAQAFLDQHPEVAVVCGRRRERFPERSVYNLLCDLEWDTPIGEAKACGGDALMRADAFAAAGGFRADLIAGEEPELCVRLRGNGWKVWRLDAEMTLHDAAMTRFSQWWRRSLRAGHAYAEGAYLHGQPPEQHWLRESRRAWLWGLGIPVVIVLACLLLGGWGLLLLLIYPLQAVRLARRGGKSARENWLQAVFLVLGKFPEMLGQLKFMRHRFAAGKSALIEYK
;
A
#
# COMPACT_ATOMS: atom_id res chain seq x y z
N MET A 1 26.87 -17.30 -10.58
CA MET A 1 26.83 -15.89 -11.03
C MET A 1 26.12 -15.08 -9.95
N ALA A 2 26.53 -13.85 -9.67
CA ALA A 2 25.82 -13.02 -8.70
C ALA A 2 24.41 -12.68 -9.25
N THR A 3 23.38 -12.87 -8.43
CA THR A 3 21.99 -12.50 -8.77
C THR A 3 21.93 -11.01 -9.07
N VAL A 4 21.35 -10.65 -10.22
CA VAL A 4 21.27 -9.25 -10.66
C VAL A 4 19.95 -8.65 -10.18
N ILE A 5 20.04 -7.63 -9.32
CA ILE A 5 18.91 -6.86 -8.81
C ILE A 5 18.77 -5.56 -9.61
N GLY A 6 17.59 -5.32 -10.18
CA GLY A 6 17.20 -4.00 -10.66
C GLY A 6 16.26 -3.31 -9.67
N VAL A 7 16.22 -1.98 -9.69
CA VAL A 7 15.35 -1.20 -8.81
C VAL A 7 14.46 -0.26 -9.61
N VAL A 8 13.17 -0.23 -9.29
CA VAL A 8 12.19 0.71 -9.81
C VAL A 8 11.74 1.62 -8.67
N VAL A 9 12.08 2.90 -8.78
CA VAL A 9 11.66 3.96 -7.87
C VAL A 9 10.56 4.76 -8.54
N ILE A 10 9.40 4.93 -7.91
CA ILE A 10 8.34 5.81 -8.44
C ILE A 10 8.20 7.06 -7.57
N GLY A 11 7.86 8.21 -8.13
CA GLY A 11 7.64 9.39 -7.31
C GLY A 11 7.04 10.58 -8.05
N ARG A 12 6.55 11.54 -7.28
CA ARG A 12 6.04 12.82 -7.78
C ARG A 12 6.27 13.90 -6.73
N ASN A 13 7.08 14.91 -7.06
CA ASN A 13 7.36 16.05 -6.18
C ASN A 13 7.91 15.66 -4.78
N GLU A 14 8.86 14.73 -4.73
CA GLU A 14 9.39 14.21 -3.47
C GLU A 14 10.64 14.94 -2.96
N GLY A 15 11.22 15.86 -3.76
CA GLY A 15 12.35 16.69 -3.39
C GLY A 15 13.49 15.95 -2.68
N THR A 16 13.83 16.40 -1.46
CA THR A 16 14.92 15.81 -0.66
C THR A 16 14.65 14.36 -0.20
N ARG A 17 13.40 13.90 -0.23
CA ARG A 17 13.09 12.49 0.06
C ARG A 17 13.56 11.59 -1.07
N LEU A 18 13.34 12.03 -2.32
CA LEU A 18 13.83 11.30 -3.50
C LEU A 18 15.35 11.19 -3.47
N GLU A 19 16.05 12.28 -3.13
CA GLU A 19 17.52 12.24 -3.03
C GLU A 19 17.97 11.14 -2.07
N ARG A 20 17.34 11.07 -0.89
CA ARG A 20 17.65 10.08 0.14
C ARG A 20 17.32 8.66 -0.32
N CYS A 21 16.16 8.48 -0.95
CA CYS A 21 15.75 7.21 -1.55
C CYS A 21 16.81 6.71 -2.54
N LEU A 22 17.17 7.54 -3.52
CA LEU A 22 18.12 7.16 -4.56
C LEU A 22 19.51 6.88 -3.99
N ARG A 23 19.98 7.70 -3.04
CA ARG A 23 21.28 7.48 -2.37
C ARG A 23 21.32 6.15 -1.61
N SER A 24 20.21 5.74 -0.98
CA SER A 24 20.13 4.44 -0.28
C SER A 24 20.24 3.21 -1.19
N LEU A 25 20.11 3.42 -2.51
CA LEU A 25 20.09 2.37 -3.53
C LEU A 25 21.31 2.39 -4.46
N MET A 26 22.30 3.23 -4.22
CA MET A 26 23.45 3.37 -5.13
C MET A 26 24.43 2.18 -5.07
N GLN A 27 24.30 1.29 -4.08
CA GLN A 27 25.22 0.16 -3.88
C GLN A 27 24.49 -1.18 -3.99
N GLY A 28 25.17 -2.17 -4.56
CA GLY A 28 24.69 -3.56 -4.58
C GLY A 28 23.56 -3.86 -5.56
N VAL A 29 23.26 -2.94 -6.49
CA VAL A 29 22.22 -3.11 -7.53
C VAL A 29 22.81 -2.93 -8.92
N GLY A 30 22.23 -3.62 -9.91
CA GLY A 30 22.68 -3.52 -11.30
C GLY A 30 22.29 -2.21 -11.96
N LYS A 31 21.05 -1.75 -11.74
CA LYS A 31 20.54 -0.49 -12.29
C LYS A 31 19.34 0.01 -11.51
N VAL A 32 19.23 1.33 -11.37
CA VAL A 32 18.08 2.03 -10.77
C VAL A 32 17.35 2.80 -11.86
N MET A 33 16.03 2.59 -11.93
CA MET A 33 15.11 3.31 -12.81
C MET A 33 14.18 4.16 -11.95
N TYR A 34 14.32 5.49 -12.03
CA TYR A 34 13.37 6.42 -11.46
C TYR A 34 12.26 6.74 -12.47
N VAL A 35 11.01 6.51 -12.09
CA VAL A 35 9.83 6.81 -12.89
C VAL A 35 9.13 8.03 -12.33
N ASP A 36 9.21 9.11 -13.08
CA ASP A 36 8.59 10.39 -12.73
C ASP A 36 7.13 10.43 -13.18
N SER A 37 6.24 10.73 -12.24
CA SER A 37 4.79 10.89 -12.49
C SER A 37 4.38 12.36 -12.64
N GLY A 38 5.21 13.15 -13.33
CA GLY A 38 4.96 14.56 -13.63
C GLY A 38 5.36 15.49 -12.50
N SER A 39 6.62 15.39 -12.05
CA SER A 39 7.17 16.30 -11.05
C SER A 39 7.51 17.67 -11.65
N THR A 40 7.41 18.71 -10.82
CA THR A 40 7.73 20.10 -11.14
C THR A 40 8.78 20.71 -10.21
N ASP A 41 9.34 19.91 -9.31
CA ASP A 41 10.28 20.32 -8.25
C ASP A 41 11.76 20.06 -8.61
N GLY A 42 12.05 19.62 -9.83
CA GLY A 42 13.40 19.25 -10.26
C GLY A 42 13.79 17.78 -10.00
N SER A 43 12.86 16.94 -9.51
CA SER A 43 13.11 15.51 -9.24
C SER A 43 13.79 14.76 -10.40
N PRO A 44 13.37 14.91 -11.68
CA PRO A 44 14.04 14.25 -12.80
C PRO A 44 15.49 14.69 -13.01
N GLN A 45 15.79 15.98 -12.80
CA GLN A 45 17.14 16.53 -12.95
C GLN A 45 18.04 16.03 -11.82
N LEU A 46 17.52 16.03 -10.59
CA LEU A 46 18.19 15.47 -9.43
C LEU A 46 18.56 14.00 -9.64
N ALA A 47 17.61 13.16 -10.06
CA ALA A 47 17.86 11.75 -10.31
C ALA A 47 18.98 11.53 -11.36
N ARG A 48 18.93 12.27 -12.48
CA ARG A 48 19.99 12.20 -13.50
C ARG A 48 21.35 12.63 -12.97
N SER A 49 21.41 13.65 -12.10
CA SER A 49 22.66 14.11 -11.48
C SER A 49 23.33 13.06 -10.59
N LEU A 50 22.55 12.09 -10.09
CA LEU A 50 23.04 10.94 -9.32
C LEU A 50 23.39 9.73 -10.21
N GLY A 51 23.30 9.86 -11.53
CA GLY A 51 23.54 8.77 -12.48
C GLY A 51 22.40 7.75 -12.58
N VAL A 52 21.21 8.10 -12.11
CA VAL A 52 20.02 7.23 -12.17
C VAL A 52 19.30 7.39 -13.51
N GLU A 53 18.83 6.28 -14.07
CA GLU A 53 18.00 6.30 -15.29
C GLU A 53 16.64 6.91 -14.98
N VAL A 54 16.14 7.78 -15.84
CA VAL A 54 14.87 8.48 -15.61
C VAL A 54 13.89 8.23 -16.74
N LEU A 55 12.71 7.72 -16.38
CA LEU A 55 11.56 7.58 -17.25
C LEU A 55 10.46 8.55 -16.81
N ALA A 56 10.16 9.56 -17.63
CA ALA A 56 8.99 10.42 -17.41
C ALA A 56 7.75 9.78 -18.03
N LEU A 57 6.67 9.65 -17.25
CA LEU A 57 5.42 9.12 -17.77
C LEU A 57 4.74 10.10 -18.74
N ASP A 58 4.10 9.55 -19.78
CA ASP A 58 3.18 10.32 -20.60
C ASP A 58 1.93 10.68 -19.79
N MET A 59 1.78 11.98 -19.49
CA MET A 59 0.70 12.53 -18.68
C MET A 59 -0.63 12.68 -19.44
N ARG A 60 -0.65 12.42 -20.76
CA ARG A 60 -1.90 12.32 -21.54
C ARG A 60 -2.70 11.08 -21.16
N VAL A 61 -2.01 10.06 -20.65
CA VAL A 61 -2.61 8.87 -20.06
C VAL A 61 -2.66 9.07 -18.55
N PRO A 62 -3.81 8.87 -17.88
CA PRO A 62 -3.87 8.90 -16.43
C PRO A 62 -2.77 8.04 -15.80
N PHE A 63 -2.04 8.59 -14.85
CA PHE A 63 -1.01 7.84 -14.14
C PHE A 63 -1.60 7.13 -12.93
N THR A 64 -1.01 6.00 -12.58
CA THR A 64 -1.26 5.26 -11.34
C THR A 64 0.09 4.77 -10.84
N ALA A 65 0.20 4.47 -9.54
CA ALA A 65 1.41 3.84 -9.01
C ALA A 65 1.71 2.50 -9.71
N ALA A 66 0.65 1.74 -10.03
CA ALA A 66 0.73 0.51 -10.82
C ALA A 66 1.37 0.74 -12.21
N ARG A 67 0.88 1.75 -12.96
CA ARG A 67 1.44 2.11 -14.26
C ARG A 67 2.90 2.52 -14.13
N ALA A 68 3.23 3.39 -13.17
CA ALA A 68 4.61 3.83 -12.96
C ALA A 68 5.56 2.65 -12.72
N ARG A 69 5.17 1.71 -11.85
CA ARG A 69 5.96 0.50 -11.57
C ARG A 69 6.11 -0.40 -12.80
N ASN A 70 5.05 -0.61 -13.57
CA ASN A 70 5.11 -1.42 -14.79
C ASN A 70 6.02 -0.81 -15.86
N GLU A 71 5.85 0.49 -16.15
CA GLU A 71 6.66 1.19 -17.14
C GLU A 71 8.14 1.19 -16.74
N GLY A 72 8.42 1.40 -15.45
CA GLY A 72 9.76 1.28 -14.88
C GLY A 72 10.33 -0.13 -15.05
N PHE A 73 9.56 -1.18 -14.72
CA PHE A 73 9.98 -2.56 -14.88
C PHE A 73 10.29 -2.89 -16.35
N SER A 74 9.40 -2.52 -17.28
CA SER A 74 9.61 -2.77 -18.71
C SER A 74 10.82 -2.02 -19.27
N ALA A 75 11.06 -0.79 -18.85
CA ALA A 75 12.26 -0.05 -19.22
C ALA A 75 13.53 -0.70 -18.65
N LEU A 76 13.48 -1.12 -17.39
CA LEU A 76 14.59 -1.77 -16.71
C LEU A 76 14.93 -3.13 -17.33
N GLN A 77 13.92 -3.93 -17.71
CA GLN A 77 14.11 -5.21 -18.38
C GLN A 77 14.80 -5.06 -19.76
N ARG A 78 14.55 -3.96 -20.48
CA ARG A 78 15.28 -3.64 -21.72
C ARG A 78 16.73 -3.24 -21.47
N LEU A 79 16.98 -2.47 -20.41
CA LEU A 79 18.31 -1.96 -20.08
C LEU A 79 19.20 -2.98 -19.34
N LEU A 80 18.58 -3.93 -18.66
CA LEU A 80 19.23 -4.96 -17.85
C LEU A 80 18.53 -6.31 -18.06
N PRO A 81 18.67 -6.96 -19.25
CA PRO A 81 17.98 -8.21 -19.56
C PRO A 81 18.35 -9.39 -18.65
N SER A 82 19.52 -9.31 -18.00
CA SER A 82 19.99 -10.30 -17.03
C SER A 82 19.39 -10.15 -15.63
N MET A 83 18.51 -9.15 -15.42
CA MET A 83 17.85 -8.92 -14.13
C MET A 83 17.02 -10.13 -13.72
N GLN A 84 17.29 -10.65 -12.52
CA GLN A 84 16.57 -11.80 -11.96
C GLN A 84 15.60 -11.35 -10.86
N LEU A 85 15.92 -10.28 -10.15
CA LEU A 85 15.09 -9.71 -9.10
C LEU A 85 14.83 -8.22 -9.37
N VAL A 86 13.65 -7.74 -9.00
CA VAL A 86 13.28 -6.34 -9.05
C VAL A 86 12.83 -5.86 -7.67
N GLN A 87 13.44 -4.77 -7.18
CA GLN A 87 12.95 -4.04 -6.02
C GLN A 87 12.03 -2.92 -6.50
N PHE A 88 10.80 -2.87 -5.98
CA PHE A 88 9.93 -1.71 -6.10
C PHE A 88 10.01 -0.86 -4.84
N VAL A 89 10.09 0.47 -4.99
CA VAL A 89 10.11 1.38 -3.85
C VAL A 89 9.49 2.74 -4.19
N ASP A 90 8.85 3.37 -3.22
CA ASP A 90 8.34 4.74 -3.34
C ASP A 90 9.45 5.77 -3.08
N GLY A 91 9.42 6.90 -3.79
CA GLY A 91 10.46 7.94 -3.74
C GLY A 91 10.54 8.69 -2.40
N ASP A 92 9.61 8.44 -1.49
CA ASP A 92 9.57 8.91 -0.11
C ASP A 92 10.07 7.87 0.92
N CYS A 93 10.56 6.72 0.44
CA CYS A 93 11.19 5.68 1.24
C CYS A 93 12.72 5.75 1.16
N GLU A 94 13.39 5.41 2.26
CA GLU A 94 14.82 5.07 2.30
C GLU A 94 14.95 3.57 2.56
N VAL A 95 15.76 2.87 1.77
CA VAL A 95 15.96 1.42 1.90
C VAL A 95 17.09 1.13 2.89
N ASP A 96 16.87 0.18 3.82
CA ASP A 96 17.92 -0.26 4.76
C ASP A 96 19.09 -0.87 3.98
N ALA A 97 20.32 -0.50 4.35
CA ALA A 97 21.53 -0.92 3.64
C ALA A 97 21.72 -2.44 3.58
N ARG A 98 21.13 -3.20 4.50
CA ARG A 98 21.20 -4.68 4.55
C ARG A 98 20.01 -5.35 3.89
N TRP A 99 18.96 -4.61 3.54
CA TRP A 99 17.69 -5.17 3.07
C TRP A 99 17.89 -6.04 1.83
N LEU A 100 18.48 -5.50 0.77
CA LEU A 100 18.57 -6.20 -0.52
C LEU A 100 19.38 -7.51 -0.42
N ALA A 101 20.50 -7.50 0.30
CA ALA A 101 21.29 -8.70 0.54
C ALA A 101 20.52 -9.74 1.38
N THR A 102 19.80 -9.29 2.40
CA THR A 102 18.99 -10.17 3.27
C THR A 102 17.83 -10.80 2.50
N ALA A 103 17.12 -10.00 1.73
CA ALA A 103 15.98 -10.41 0.91
C ALA A 103 16.40 -11.36 -0.22
N GLN A 104 17.53 -11.07 -0.89
CA GLN A 104 18.09 -11.94 -1.92
C GLN A 104 18.50 -13.29 -1.32
N ALA A 105 19.24 -13.31 -0.22
CA ALA A 105 19.69 -14.56 0.41
C ALA A 105 18.52 -15.46 0.82
N PHE A 106 17.38 -14.88 1.22
CA PHE A 106 16.16 -15.63 1.47
C PHE A 106 15.55 -16.19 0.18
N LEU A 107 15.41 -15.38 -0.87
CA LEU A 107 14.90 -15.85 -2.15
C LEU A 107 15.78 -16.94 -2.78
N ASP A 108 17.10 -16.87 -2.62
CA ASP A 108 18.01 -17.90 -3.12
C ASP A 108 17.75 -19.27 -2.44
N GLN A 109 17.28 -19.28 -1.18
CA GLN A 109 16.97 -20.50 -0.41
C GLN A 109 15.51 -20.97 -0.57
N HIS A 110 14.61 -20.09 -1.01
CA HIS A 110 13.18 -20.33 -1.08
C HIS A 110 12.66 -20.13 -2.52
N PRO A 111 12.88 -21.12 -3.42
CA PRO A 111 12.52 -21.03 -4.82
C PRO A 111 11.01 -20.89 -5.07
N GLU A 112 10.16 -21.21 -4.10
CA GLU A 112 8.70 -21.08 -4.20
C GLU A 112 8.15 -19.70 -3.77
N VAL A 113 9.01 -18.83 -3.23
CA VAL A 113 8.63 -17.47 -2.82
C VAL A 113 8.91 -16.51 -3.98
N ALA A 114 7.89 -15.75 -4.40
CA ALA A 114 8.03 -14.75 -5.46
C ALA A 114 8.33 -13.35 -4.91
N VAL A 115 7.85 -13.04 -3.71
CA VAL A 115 7.85 -11.69 -3.14
C VAL A 115 8.31 -11.74 -1.70
N VAL A 116 9.27 -10.90 -1.36
CA VAL A 116 9.69 -10.65 0.02
C VAL A 116 9.58 -9.17 0.36
N CYS A 117 9.06 -8.89 1.55
CA CYS A 117 9.13 -7.58 2.18
C CYS A 117 9.66 -7.70 3.61
N GLY A 118 10.15 -6.60 4.16
CA GLY A 118 10.56 -6.51 5.55
C GLY A 118 9.67 -5.56 6.33
N ARG A 119 10.13 -5.17 7.52
CA ARG A 119 9.52 -4.12 8.31
C ARG A 119 9.70 -2.78 7.59
N ARG A 120 8.59 -2.17 7.17
CA ARG A 120 8.55 -0.76 6.77
C ARG A 120 8.17 0.09 7.96
N ARG A 121 9.02 1.02 8.37
CA ARG A 121 8.78 1.95 9.48
C ARG A 121 8.38 3.33 8.98
N GLU A 122 7.52 4.00 9.72
CA GLU A 122 7.38 5.45 9.56
C GLU A 122 8.61 6.13 10.14
N ARG A 123 9.14 7.12 9.42
CA ARG A 123 10.35 7.84 9.83
C ARG A 123 10.15 8.70 11.08
N PHE A 124 8.97 9.29 11.22
CA PHE A 124 8.65 10.24 12.29
C PHE A 124 7.31 9.87 12.97
N PRO A 125 7.19 8.69 13.59
CA PRO A 125 5.92 8.21 14.17
C PRO A 125 5.39 9.15 15.26
N GLU A 126 6.27 9.87 15.96
CA GLU A 126 5.94 10.84 17.00
C GLU A 126 5.41 12.19 16.47
N ARG A 127 5.59 12.48 15.18
CA ARG A 127 5.25 13.78 14.59
C ARG A 127 3.74 14.06 14.55
N SER A 128 2.93 13.01 14.43
CA SER A 128 1.49 13.10 14.56
C SER A 128 0.87 11.74 14.88
N VAL A 129 -0.38 11.75 15.37
CA VAL A 129 -1.14 10.50 15.55
C VAL A 129 -1.28 9.72 14.24
N TYR A 130 -1.31 10.38 13.09
CA TYR A 130 -1.50 9.73 11.80
C TYR A 130 -0.21 9.08 11.30
N ASN A 131 0.96 9.68 11.59
CA ASN A 131 2.26 9.05 11.36
C ASN A 131 2.39 7.79 12.22
N LEU A 132 2.04 7.87 13.51
CA LEU A 132 2.02 6.70 14.38
C LEU A 132 1.10 5.59 13.83
N LEU A 133 -0.12 5.93 13.40
CA LEU A 133 -1.04 4.96 12.81
C LEU A 133 -0.46 4.26 11.57
N CYS A 134 0.28 4.99 10.73
CA CYS A 134 1.02 4.42 9.61
C CYS A 134 2.05 3.38 10.07
N ASP A 135 2.90 3.71 11.06
CA ASP A 135 3.89 2.77 11.58
C ASP A 135 3.25 1.49 12.15
N LEU A 136 2.16 1.67 12.91
CA LEU A 136 1.43 0.56 13.52
C LEU A 136 0.75 -0.34 12.48
N GLU A 137 0.29 0.24 11.37
CA GLU A 137 -0.37 -0.51 10.29
C GLU A 137 0.63 -1.33 9.46
N TRP A 138 1.84 -0.81 9.26
CA TRP A 138 2.89 -1.50 8.48
C TRP A 138 3.64 -2.56 9.27
N ASP A 139 3.43 -2.62 10.58
CA ASP A 139 3.94 -3.68 11.46
C ASP A 139 3.10 -4.97 11.33
N THR A 140 3.16 -5.59 10.16
CA THR A 140 2.45 -6.84 9.86
C THR A 140 3.19 -8.06 10.41
N PRO A 141 2.48 -9.20 10.65
CA PRO A 141 3.10 -10.42 11.16
C PRO A 141 4.24 -10.95 10.28
N ILE A 142 5.27 -11.51 10.92
CA ILE A 142 6.39 -12.23 10.28
C ILE A 142 5.93 -13.57 9.74
N GLY A 143 6.46 -13.96 8.58
CA GLY A 143 6.20 -15.24 7.92
C GLY A 143 5.46 -15.10 6.59
N GLU A 144 4.79 -16.17 6.19
CA GLU A 144 3.96 -16.18 4.98
C GLU A 144 2.83 -15.14 5.08
N ALA A 145 2.71 -14.32 4.04
CA ALA A 145 1.82 -13.17 4.01
C ALA A 145 0.90 -13.20 2.78
N LYS A 146 -0.17 -12.41 2.84
CA LYS A 146 -1.09 -12.22 1.70
C LYS A 146 -0.74 -11.01 0.82
N ALA A 147 0.14 -10.13 1.28
CA ALA A 147 0.50 -8.89 0.60
C ALA A 147 1.82 -8.36 1.20
N CYS A 148 2.48 -7.44 0.50
CA CYS A 148 3.83 -6.98 0.83
C CYS A 148 3.95 -5.48 1.21
N GLY A 149 2.87 -4.71 1.20
CA GLY A 149 2.82 -3.33 1.69
C GLY A 149 3.22 -2.25 0.68
N GLY A 150 3.66 -2.61 -0.52
CA GLY A 150 3.97 -1.68 -1.63
C GLY A 150 5.45 -1.67 -2.04
N ASP A 151 6.36 -1.61 -1.06
CA ASP A 151 7.80 -1.80 -1.29
C ASP A 151 8.13 -3.29 -1.11
N ALA A 152 8.81 -3.89 -2.08
CA ALA A 152 9.19 -5.30 -2.00
C ALA A 152 10.26 -5.68 -3.01
N LEU A 153 11.03 -6.72 -2.70
CA LEU A 153 11.87 -7.41 -3.66
C LEU A 153 11.08 -8.58 -4.25
N MET A 154 11.02 -8.65 -5.58
CA MET A 154 10.25 -9.65 -6.31
C MET A 154 11.12 -10.38 -7.31
N ARG A 155 10.82 -11.65 -7.59
CA ARG A 155 11.37 -12.34 -8.76
C ARG A 155 10.83 -11.70 -10.04
N ALA A 156 11.74 -11.33 -10.94
CA ALA A 156 11.39 -10.62 -12.17
C ALA A 156 10.54 -11.49 -13.10
N ASP A 157 10.81 -12.80 -13.16
CA ASP A 157 10.04 -13.77 -13.95
C ASP A 157 8.62 -13.97 -13.41
N ALA A 158 8.45 -14.12 -12.10
CA ALA A 158 7.14 -14.24 -11.46
C ALA A 158 6.30 -12.98 -11.67
N PHE A 159 6.91 -11.80 -11.53
CA PHE A 159 6.27 -10.52 -11.80
C PHE A 159 5.82 -10.40 -13.27
N ALA A 160 6.72 -10.74 -14.22
CA ALA A 160 6.42 -10.71 -15.65
C ALA A 160 5.34 -11.74 -16.03
N ALA A 161 5.42 -12.95 -15.52
CA ALA A 161 4.45 -14.02 -15.78
C ALA A 161 3.05 -13.69 -15.24
N ALA A 162 2.96 -12.93 -14.15
CA ALA A 162 1.69 -12.42 -13.65
C ALA A 162 1.11 -11.31 -14.55
N GLY A 163 1.90 -10.70 -15.44
CA GLY A 163 1.51 -9.54 -16.24
C GLY A 163 1.69 -8.19 -15.51
N GLY A 164 2.54 -8.16 -14.48
CA GLY A 164 2.80 -6.97 -13.67
C GLY A 164 1.59 -6.51 -12.85
N PHE A 165 1.61 -5.25 -12.40
CA PHE A 165 0.48 -4.63 -11.71
C PHE A 165 -0.69 -4.35 -12.66
N ARG A 166 -1.93 -4.39 -12.18
CA ARG A 166 -3.08 -3.88 -12.95
C ARG A 166 -3.03 -2.36 -13.01
N ALA A 167 -2.68 -1.80 -14.18
CA ALA A 167 -2.43 -0.38 -14.37
C ALA A 167 -3.68 0.51 -14.21
N ASP A 168 -4.88 -0.07 -14.34
CA ASP A 168 -6.18 0.57 -14.16
C ASP A 168 -6.58 0.76 -12.69
N LEU A 169 -5.92 0.06 -11.75
CA LEU A 169 -6.16 0.22 -10.32
C LEU A 169 -5.58 1.53 -9.79
N ILE A 170 -6.43 2.32 -9.14
CA ILE A 170 -6.02 3.55 -8.44
C ILE A 170 -5.55 3.27 -7.00
N ALA A 171 -5.87 2.11 -6.47
CA ALA A 171 -5.51 1.67 -5.12
C ALA A 171 -5.60 0.14 -5.00
N GLY A 172 -4.74 -0.44 -4.17
CA GLY A 172 -4.75 -1.89 -3.92
C GLY A 172 -4.08 -2.71 -5.01
N GLU A 173 -3.24 -2.08 -5.83
CA GLU A 173 -2.53 -2.72 -6.94
C GLU A 173 -1.59 -3.84 -6.48
N GLU A 174 -0.92 -3.66 -5.35
CA GLU A 174 0.01 -4.66 -4.80
C GLU A 174 -0.73 -5.86 -4.20
N PRO A 175 -1.72 -5.70 -3.29
CA PRO A 175 -2.48 -6.84 -2.79
C PRO A 175 -3.19 -7.63 -3.90
N GLU A 176 -3.66 -6.96 -4.96
CA GLU A 176 -4.23 -7.60 -6.14
C GLU A 176 -3.21 -8.44 -6.91
N LEU A 177 -2.00 -7.92 -7.14
CA LEU A 177 -0.91 -8.67 -7.75
C LEU A 177 -0.55 -9.90 -6.89
N CYS A 178 -0.46 -9.74 -5.57
CA CYS A 178 -0.16 -10.84 -4.66
C CYS A 178 -1.22 -11.95 -4.71
N VAL A 179 -2.50 -11.61 -4.91
CA VAL A 179 -3.56 -12.61 -5.17
C VAL A 179 -3.25 -13.42 -6.44
N ARG A 180 -2.93 -12.76 -7.56
CA ARG A 180 -2.60 -13.46 -8.82
C ARG A 180 -1.35 -14.32 -8.70
N LEU A 181 -0.32 -13.84 -8.00
CA LEU A 181 0.90 -14.61 -7.75
C LEU A 181 0.60 -15.89 -6.96
N ARG A 182 -0.18 -15.80 -5.87
CA ARG A 182 -0.63 -16.99 -5.12
C ARG A 182 -1.51 -17.92 -5.95
N GLY A 183 -2.37 -17.38 -6.81
CA GLY A 183 -3.14 -18.15 -7.77
C GLY A 183 -2.27 -18.99 -8.72
N ASN A 184 -1.03 -18.54 -8.96
CA ASN A 184 0.00 -19.24 -9.74
C ASN A 184 0.94 -20.11 -8.87
N GLY A 185 0.61 -20.35 -7.60
CA GLY A 185 1.37 -21.20 -6.67
C GLY A 185 2.54 -20.52 -5.95
N TRP A 186 2.74 -19.21 -6.16
CA TRP A 186 3.82 -18.47 -5.49
C TRP A 186 3.47 -18.09 -4.06
N LYS A 187 4.48 -18.00 -3.19
CA LYS A 187 4.34 -17.44 -1.84
C LYS A 187 4.80 -15.98 -1.78
N VAL A 188 4.25 -15.26 -0.81
CA VAL A 188 4.67 -13.90 -0.40
C VAL A 188 5.13 -13.99 1.05
N TRP A 189 6.22 -13.32 1.41
CA TRP A 189 6.82 -13.48 2.73
C TRP A 189 7.23 -12.14 3.37
N ARG A 190 6.90 -11.96 4.65
CA ARG A 190 7.38 -10.85 5.49
C ARG A 190 8.54 -11.34 6.36
N LEU A 191 9.75 -10.89 6.04
CA LEU A 191 10.98 -11.20 6.76
C LEU A 191 11.09 -10.41 8.06
N ASP A 192 11.73 -10.98 9.08
CA ASP A 192 12.13 -10.26 10.29
C ASP A 192 13.38 -9.40 10.09
N ALA A 193 13.28 -8.42 9.19
CA ALA A 193 14.36 -7.52 8.83
C ALA A 193 13.79 -6.13 8.54
N GLU A 194 14.55 -5.08 8.84
CA GLU A 194 14.22 -3.71 8.40
C GLU A 194 14.32 -3.63 6.87
N MET A 195 13.34 -2.98 6.23
CA MET A 195 13.29 -2.82 4.78
C MET A 195 13.32 -1.35 4.38
N THR A 196 12.34 -0.56 4.82
CA THR A 196 12.22 0.84 4.43
C THR A 196 11.86 1.76 5.60
N LEU A 197 12.44 2.96 5.60
CA LEU A 197 11.98 4.12 6.36
C LEU A 197 11.18 5.03 5.44
N HIS A 198 9.87 5.05 5.59
CA HIS A 198 8.94 5.84 4.79
C HIS A 198 8.63 7.17 5.48
N ASP A 199 8.60 8.28 4.72
CA ASP A 199 8.12 9.58 5.20
C ASP A 199 6.69 9.83 4.69
N ALA A 200 5.69 9.37 5.45
CA ALA A 200 4.29 9.55 5.08
C ALA A 200 3.87 11.01 5.08
N ALA A 201 4.51 11.83 5.92
CA ALA A 201 4.14 13.23 6.15
C ALA A 201 2.62 13.46 6.31
N MET A 202 1.93 12.50 6.92
CA MET A 202 0.50 12.57 7.17
C MET A 202 0.29 13.25 8.51
N THR A 203 -0.04 14.55 8.52
CA THR A 203 -0.14 15.35 9.75
C THR A 203 -1.55 15.87 10.02
N ARG A 204 -2.49 15.68 9.08
CA ARG A 204 -3.86 16.22 9.14
C ARG A 204 -4.90 15.12 9.07
N PHE A 205 -6.02 15.32 9.79
CA PHE A 205 -7.18 14.42 9.77
C PHE A 205 -7.71 14.18 8.36
N SER A 206 -7.75 15.22 7.52
CA SER A 206 -8.24 15.11 6.15
C SER A 206 -7.39 14.19 5.28
N GLN A 207 -6.08 14.11 5.53
CA GLN A 207 -5.19 13.18 4.83
C GLN A 207 -5.47 11.74 5.26
N TRP A 208 -5.58 11.51 6.57
CA TRP A 208 -5.98 10.21 7.10
C TRP A 208 -7.35 9.77 6.55
N TRP A 209 -8.35 10.66 6.55
CA TRP A 209 -9.68 10.38 6.03
C TRP A 209 -9.64 9.98 4.54
N ARG A 210 -8.91 10.73 3.71
CA ARG A 210 -8.74 10.42 2.29
C ARG A 210 -8.02 9.08 2.08
N ARG A 211 -7.01 8.77 2.89
CA ARG A 211 -6.31 7.48 2.85
C ARG A 211 -7.26 6.32 3.23
N SER A 212 -8.06 6.46 4.27
CA SER A 212 -9.09 5.46 4.64
C SER A 212 -10.18 5.31 3.58
N LEU A 213 -10.58 6.41 2.93
CA LEU A 213 -11.50 6.37 1.80
C LEU A 213 -10.89 5.62 0.60
N ARG A 214 -9.61 5.89 0.29
CA ARG A 214 -8.85 5.14 -0.73
C ARG A 214 -8.79 3.65 -0.40
N ALA A 215 -8.56 3.29 0.87
CA ALA A 215 -8.58 1.90 1.32
C ALA A 215 -9.96 1.24 1.12
N GLY A 216 -11.05 1.95 1.45
CA GLY A 216 -12.40 1.50 1.19
C GLY A 216 -12.69 1.23 -0.29
N HIS A 217 -12.22 2.12 -1.18
CA HIS A 217 -12.30 1.90 -2.63
C HIS A 217 -11.53 0.63 -3.03
N ALA A 218 -10.29 0.47 -2.54
CA ALA A 218 -9.48 -0.71 -2.81
C ALA A 218 -10.17 -2.00 -2.33
N TYR A 219 -10.77 -1.99 -1.14
CA TYR A 219 -11.49 -3.14 -0.59
C TYR A 219 -12.64 -3.59 -1.50
N ALA A 220 -13.49 -2.67 -1.97
CA ALA A 220 -14.60 -3.03 -2.86
C ALA A 220 -14.10 -3.51 -4.23
N GLU A 221 -13.10 -2.84 -4.81
CA GLU A 221 -12.55 -3.21 -6.11
C GLU A 221 -11.84 -4.57 -6.05
N GLY A 222 -11.04 -4.81 -5.02
CA GLY A 222 -10.39 -6.11 -4.79
C GLY A 222 -11.40 -7.23 -4.50
N ALA A 223 -12.46 -6.96 -3.73
CA ALA A 223 -13.55 -7.91 -3.51
C ALA A 223 -14.34 -8.21 -4.79
N TYR A 224 -14.50 -7.21 -5.67
CA TYR A 224 -15.13 -7.40 -6.97
C TYR A 224 -14.28 -8.29 -7.89
N LEU A 225 -12.95 -8.07 -7.92
CA LEU A 225 -12.04 -8.83 -8.78
C LEU A 225 -11.78 -10.26 -8.26
N HIS A 226 -11.61 -10.41 -6.94
CA HIS A 226 -11.03 -11.60 -6.31
C HIS A 226 -11.81 -12.08 -5.07
N GLY A 227 -13.09 -11.73 -4.95
CA GLY A 227 -13.93 -12.11 -3.81
C GLY A 227 -14.37 -13.57 -3.80
N GLN A 228 -14.19 -14.32 -4.90
CA GLN A 228 -14.54 -15.74 -4.93
C GLN A 228 -13.51 -16.60 -4.18
N PRO A 229 -13.88 -17.81 -3.72
CA PRO A 229 -12.92 -18.78 -3.22
C PRO A 229 -11.82 -19.09 -4.25
N PRO A 230 -10.59 -19.42 -3.81
CA PRO A 230 -10.18 -19.62 -2.42
C PRO A 230 -9.79 -18.32 -1.69
N GLU A 231 -9.55 -17.22 -2.42
CA GLU A 231 -8.91 -16.03 -1.88
C GLU A 231 -9.83 -15.18 -0.99
N GLN A 232 -11.10 -15.05 -1.38
CA GLN A 232 -12.09 -14.23 -0.68
C GLN A 232 -11.56 -12.81 -0.38
N HIS A 233 -10.79 -12.26 -1.32
CA HIS A 233 -9.98 -11.07 -1.11
C HIS A 233 -10.85 -9.88 -0.69
N TRP A 234 -10.54 -9.29 0.46
CA TRP A 234 -11.23 -8.13 1.03
C TRP A 234 -12.77 -8.20 1.18
N LEU A 235 -13.37 -9.39 1.12
CA LEU A 235 -14.82 -9.55 1.37
C LEU A 235 -15.20 -9.14 2.80
N ARG A 236 -14.37 -9.49 3.77
CA ARG A 236 -14.65 -9.21 5.19
C ARG A 236 -14.55 -7.72 5.49
N GLU A 237 -13.51 -7.09 4.98
CA GLU A 237 -13.23 -5.66 5.06
C GLU A 237 -14.38 -4.87 4.43
N SER A 238 -14.78 -5.27 3.22
CA SER A 238 -15.89 -4.65 2.49
C SER A 238 -17.22 -4.73 3.25
N ARG A 239 -17.59 -5.93 3.74
CA ARG A 239 -18.81 -6.15 4.54
C ARG A 239 -18.81 -5.34 5.83
N ARG A 240 -17.65 -5.26 6.51
CA ARG A 240 -17.52 -4.51 7.77
C ARG A 240 -17.68 -3.01 7.57
N ALA A 241 -17.11 -2.45 6.50
CA ALA A 241 -17.29 -1.05 6.18
C ALA A 241 -18.78 -0.71 5.95
N TRP A 242 -19.55 -1.54 5.22
CA TRP A 242 -21.00 -1.34 5.09
C TRP A 242 -21.75 -1.48 6.41
N LEU A 243 -21.47 -2.54 7.18
CA LEU A 243 -22.15 -2.79 8.45
C LEU A 243 -21.93 -1.63 9.45
N TRP A 244 -20.68 -1.22 9.64
CA TRP A 244 -20.33 -0.21 10.64
C TRP A 244 -20.49 1.23 10.12
N GLY A 245 -20.28 1.47 8.83
CA GLY A 245 -20.36 2.80 8.23
C GLY A 245 -21.78 3.22 7.82
N LEU A 246 -22.70 2.27 7.57
CA LEU A 246 -24.08 2.57 7.15
C LEU A 246 -25.14 1.73 7.87
N GLY A 247 -24.96 0.41 7.99
CA GLY A 247 -25.98 -0.49 8.56
C GLY A 247 -26.37 -0.12 10.00
N ILE A 248 -25.38 -0.03 10.91
CA ILE A 248 -25.60 0.38 12.30
C ILE A 248 -26.19 1.80 12.39
N PRO A 249 -25.67 2.83 11.70
CA PRO A 249 -26.30 4.15 11.66
C PRO A 249 -27.78 4.13 11.26
N VAL A 250 -28.15 3.36 10.23
CA VAL A 250 -29.55 3.22 9.79
C VAL A 250 -30.40 2.60 10.89
N VAL A 251 -29.93 1.53 11.55
CA VAL A 251 -30.63 0.92 12.69
C VAL A 251 -30.83 1.91 13.83
N ILE A 252 -29.83 2.75 14.13
CA ILE A 252 -29.93 3.78 15.17
C ILE A 252 -30.99 4.83 14.81
N VAL A 253 -31.01 5.30 13.56
CA VAL A 253 -32.03 6.26 13.09
C VAL A 253 -33.43 5.65 13.20
N LEU A 254 -33.62 4.41 12.74
CA LEU A 254 -34.91 3.71 12.85
C LEU A 254 -35.32 3.51 14.32
N ALA A 255 -34.39 3.16 15.20
CA ALA A 255 -34.65 3.05 16.63
C ALA A 255 -35.04 4.39 17.26
N CYS A 256 -34.45 5.51 16.83
CA CYS A 256 -34.85 6.84 17.29
C CYS A 256 -36.26 7.21 16.83
N LEU A 257 -36.66 6.80 15.63
CA LEU A 257 -38.03 7.00 15.13
C LEU A 257 -39.06 6.18 15.91
N LEU A 258 -38.71 4.98 16.37
CA LEU A 258 -39.61 4.07 17.08
C LEU A 258 -39.64 4.30 18.60
N LEU A 259 -38.49 4.61 19.21
CA LEU A 259 -38.28 4.65 20.66
C LEU A 259 -37.99 6.06 21.18
N GLY A 260 -38.03 7.08 20.31
CA GLY A 260 -37.62 8.44 20.64
C GLY A 260 -36.14 8.53 21.02
N GLY A 261 -35.82 9.41 21.97
CA GLY A 261 -34.43 9.65 22.41
C GLY A 261 -33.69 8.41 22.93
N TRP A 262 -34.39 7.36 23.36
CA TRP A 262 -33.79 6.11 23.82
C TRP A 262 -32.99 5.38 22.74
N GLY A 263 -33.35 5.58 21.46
CA GLY A 263 -32.58 5.03 20.33
C GLY A 263 -31.12 5.51 20.30
N LEU A 264 -30.83 6.69 20.86
CA LEU A 264 -29.47 7.23 20.93
C LEU A 264 -28.53 6.41 21.81
N LEU A 265 -29.04 5.62 22.76
CA LEU A 265 -28.21 4.72 23.57
C LEU A 265 -27.46 3.68 22.71
N LEU A 266 -27.99 3.34 21.53
CA LEU A 266 -27.32 2.43 20.61
C LEU A 266 -26.00 3.00 20.05
N LEU A 267 -25.78 4.34 20.11
CA LEU A 267 -24.50 4.94 19.74
C LEU A 267 -23.34 4.45 20.62
N LEU A 268 -23.62 3.93 21.82
CA LEU A 268 -22.60 3.34 22.70
C LEU A 268 -21.89 2.13 22.07
N ILE A 269 -22.45 1.54 21.01
CA ILE A 269 -21.79 0.44 20.29
C ILE A 269 -20.41 0.83 19.75
N TYR A 270 -20.20 2.08 19.34
CA TYR A 270 -18.92 2.56 18.81
C TYR A 270 -17.82 2.65 19.88
N PRO A 271 -18.00 3.38 21.00
CA PRO A 271 -17.02 3.39 22.08
C PRO A 271 -16.83 2.00 22.71
N LEU A 272 -17.88 1.18 22.84
CA LEU A 272 -17.75 -0.20 23.32
C LEU A 272 -16.89 -1.05 22.37
N GLN A 273 -17.06 -0.87 21.06
CA GLN A 273 -16.23 -1.54 20.07
C GLN A 273 -14.77 -1.07 20.14
N ALA A 274 -14.51 0.22 20.36
CA ALA A 274 -13.16 0.75 20.56
C ALA A 274 -12.53 0.17 21.84
N VAL A 275 -13.26 0.12 22.96
CA VAL A 275 -12.80 -0.53 24.21
C VAL A 275 -12.43 -1.99 23.96
N ARG A 276 -13.30 -2.73 23.25
CA ARG A 276 -13.06 -4.15 22.94
C ARG A 276 -11.80 -4.36 22.11
N LEU A 277 -11.55 -3.51 21.12
CA LEU A 277 -10.35 -3.59 20.28
C LEU A 277 -9.11 -3.21 21.07
N ALA A 278 -9.15 -2.14 21.86
CA ALA A 278 -8.02 -1.68 22.67
C ALA A 278 -7.57 -2.73 23.69
N ARG A 279 -8.51 -3.45 24.31
CA ARG A 279 -8.21 -4.53 25.27
C ARG A 279 -7.58 -5.79 24.65
N ARG A 280 -7.68 -5.96 23.33
CA ARG A 280 -7.12 -7.11 22.60
C ARG A 280 -5.73 -6.83 22.02
N GLY A 281 -5.28 -5.58 22.05
CA GLY A 281 -4.01 -5.19 21.45
C GLY A 281 -2.81 -5.67 22.27
N GLY A 282 -1.74 -6.07 21.58
CA GLY A 282 -0.47 -6.48 22.19
C GLY A 282 0.55 -5.35 22.34
N LYS A 283 0.16 -4.10 22.06
CA LYS A 283 1.05 -2.92 22.10
C LYS A 283 0.83 -2.11 23.39
N SER A 284 1.41 -0.91 23.49
CA SER A 284 1.19 -0.05 24.65
C SER A 284 -0.29 0.36 24.77
N ALA A 285 -0.73 0.69 25.99
CA ALA A 285 -2.12 1.10 26.22
C ALA A 285 -2.52 2.29 25.32
N ARG A 286 -1.63 3.28 25.16
CA ARG A 286 -1.85 4.44 24.29
C ARG A 286 -2.05 4.04 22.83
N GLU A 287 -1.17 3.21 22.29
CA GLU A 287 -1.23 2.75 20.89
C GLU A 287 -2.48 1.92 20.64
N ASN A 288 -2.80 0.99 21.53
CA ASN A 288 -3.98 0.15 21.42
C ASN A 288 -5.27 0.98 21.39
N TRP A 289 -5.38 2.01 22.25
CA TRP A 289 -6.53 2.91 22.26
C TRP A 289 -6.62 3.76 21.00
N LEU A 290 -5.52 4.37 20.57
CA LEU A 290 -5.48 5.18 19.35
C LEU A 290 -5.87 4.34 18.13
N GLN A 291 -5.23 3.19 17.93
CA GLN A 291 -5.54 2.29 16.83
C GLN A 291 -7.01 1.84 16.87
N ALA A 292 -7.54 1.47 18.04
CA ALA A 292 -8.92 1.05 18.19
C ALA A 292 -9.93 2.14 17.79
N VAL A 293 -9.74 3.39 18.24
CA VAL A 293 -10.61 4.51 17.89
C VAL A 293 -10.60 4.75 16.38
N PHE A 294 -9.42 4.79 15.77
CA PHE A 294 -9.30 5.04 14.33
C PHE A 294 -9.74 3.87 13.46
N LEU A 295 -9.66 2.61 13.93
CA LEU A 295 -10.23 1.45 13.26
C LEU A 295 -11.77 1.49 13.22
N VAL A 296 -12.39 2.03 14.28
CA VAL A 296 -13.85 2.22 14.32
C VAL A 296 -14.24 3.42 13.46
N LEU A 297 -13.58 4.56 13.64
CA LEU A 297 -13.83 5.78 12.86
C LEU A 297 -13.57 5.58 11.36
N GLY A 298 -12.60 4.75 10.98
CA GLY A 298 -12.25 4.46 9.59
C GLY A 298 -13.37 3.80 8.79
N LYS A 299 -14.35 3.16 9.45
CA LYS A 299 -15.45 2.47 8.76
C LYS A 299 -16.35 3.41 7.95
N PHE A 300 -16.48 4.67 8.38
CA PHE A 300 -17.23 5.69 7.64
C PHE A 300 -16.55 6.09 6.32
N PRO A 301 -15.29 6.57 6.30
CA PRO A 301 -14.61 6.87 5.04
C PRO A 301 -14.42 5.61 4.17
N GLU A 302 -14.17 4.44 4.76
CA GLU A 302 -14.09 3.19 3.99
C GLU A 302 -15.40 2.89 3.24
N MET A 303 -16.56 3.03 3.90
CA MET A 303 -17.88 2.86 3.27
C MET A 303 -18.10 3.87 2.13
N LEU A 304 -17.74 5.14 2.35
CA LEU A 304 -17.78 6.16 1.29
C LEU A 304 -16.85 5.82 0.12
N GLY A 305 -15.72 5.18 0.39
CA GLY A 305 -14.80 4.66 -0.62
C GLY A 305 -15.46 3.59 -1.50
N GLN A 306 -16.22 2.67 -0.90
CA GLN A 306 -16.97 1.66 -1.65
C GLN A 306 -18.10 2.27 -2.47
N LEU A 307 -18.84 3.24 -1.93
CA LEU A 307 -19.83 4.01 -2.69
C LEU A 307 -19.20 4.69 -3.91
N LYS A 308 -18.00 5.26 -3.75
CA LYS A 308 -17.26 5.89 -4.85
C LYS A 308 -16.88 4.87 -5.92
N PHE A 309 -16.39 3.69 -5.55
CA PHE A 309 -16.12 2.59 -6.48
C PHE A 309 -17.37 2.16 -7.24
N MET A 310 -18.49 1.91 -6.53
CA MET A 310 -19.77 1.53 -7.16
C MET A 310 -20.23 2.59 -8.17
N ARG A 311 -20.17 3.87 -7.80
CA ARG A 311 -20.55 4.96 -8.70
C ARG A 311 -19.66 5.01 -9.95
N HIS A 312 -18.35 4.83 -9.81
CA HIS A 312 -17.43 4.77 -10.94
C HIS A 312 -17.66 3.54 -11.83
N ARG A 313 -18.10 2.42 -11.26
CA ARG A 313 -18.44 1.22 -12.02
C ARG A 313 -19.68 1.41 -12.91
N PHE A 314 -20.67 2.17 -12.43
CA PHE A 314 -21.94 2.41 -13.14
C PHE A 314 -21.90 3.67 -14.03
N ALA A 315 -21.07 4.66 -13.72
CA ALA A 315 -20.81 5.78 -14.61
C ALA A 315 -19.72 5.39 -15.62
N ALA A 316 -19.88 5.70 -16.91
CA ALA A 316 -18.88 5.43 -17.95
C ALA A 316 -17.56 6.25 -17.81
N GLY A 317 -17.27 6.79 -16.62
CA GLY A 317 -16.13 7.65 -16.34
C GLY A 317 -14.94 6.87 -15.78
N LYS A 318 -13.73 7.24 -16.23
CA LYS A 318 -12.47 6.71 -15.67
C LYS A 318 -12.32 7.14 -14.21
N SER A 319 -11.86 6.23 -13.35
CA SER A 319 -11.60 6.52 -11.94
C SER A 319 -10.50 7.57 -11.77
N ALA A 320 -10.83 8.70 -11.14
CA ALA A 320 -9.82 9.68 -10.71
C ALA A 320 -9.10 9.20 -9.43
N LEU A 321 -7.78 9.44 -9.37
CA LEU A 321 -6.94 9.12 -8.21
C LEU A 321 -7.50 9.73 -6.91
N ILE A 322 -7.26 9.05 -5.79
CA ILE A 322 -7.59 9.53 -4.45
C ILE A 322 -6.29 9.89 -3.75
N GLU A 323 -5.81 11.11 -3.96
CA GLU A 323 -4.57 11.61 -3.39
C GLU A 323 -4.80 12.17 -1.97
N TYR A 324 -3.88 11.83 -1.06
CA TYR A 324 -3.92 12.27 0.34
C TYR A 324 -2.65 12.98 0.80
N LYS A 325 -1.61 13.02 -0.03
CA LYS A 325 -0.47 13.92 0.13
C LYS A 325 -0.78 15.24 -0.54
#